data_AF-A0A2A4EPY6-F1
#
_entry.id   AF-A0A2A4EPY6-F1
#
_cell.length_a   1.000
_cell.length_b   1.000
_cell.length_c   1.000
_cell.angle_alpha   90.00
_cell.angle_beta   90.00
_cell.angle_gamma   90.00
#
_symmetry.space_group_name_H-M   'P 1'
#
loop_
_entity.id
_entity.type
_entity.pdbx_description
1 polymer ?
#
loop_
_entity_poly.entity_id
_entity_poly.type
_entity_poly.pdbx_seq_one_letter_code
_entity_poly.pdbx_strand_id
1 'polypeptide(L)'
;MDSTITRTLDALRRVRDARQRKAAIEKVRQERVAARTAQDVADAQTRMMREIAARLALAQRIDRDSGSSAVTPRSLADTFFEDMSRTRAAGLARLDVMRAGEVHRREEATLDELRQQLGRAQANLDKIDRVAGEVGRAAQRRADAREDDEADAAALRGRSHTAGSADESTTRHAASAVSQRRDGNRS
;
A
#
# COMPACT_ATOMS: atom_id res chain seq x y z
N MET A 1 28.24 13.11 2.38
CA MET A 1 26.91 13.31 3.00
C MET A 1 25.80 12.63 2.21
N ASP A 2 25.72 12.79 0.88
CA ASP A 2 24.66 12.19 0.05
C ASP A 2 24.63 10.64 0.09
N SER A 3 25.77 9.96 0.27
CA SER A 3 25.84 8.49 0.42
C SER A 3 25.26 7.96 1.75
N THR A 4 25.27 8.75 2.82
CA THR A 4 24.73 8.36 4.13
C THR A 4 23.20 8.49 4.15
N ILE A 5 22.67 9.54 3.51
CA ILE A 5 21.22 9.79 3.41
C ILE A 5 20.56 8.72 2.54
N THR A 6 21.12 8.42 1.37
CA THR A 6 20.64 7.36 0.47
C THR A 6 20.63 5.98 1.16
N ARG A 7 21.73 5.61 1.84
CA ARG A 7 21.80 4.36 2.61
C ARG A 7 20.72 4.28 3.72
N THR A 8 20.43 5.40 4.37
CA THR A 8 19.40 5.47 5.42
C THR A 8 18.00 5.33 4.82
N LEU A 9 17.72 5.99 3.70
CA LEU A 9 16.44 5.86 2.97
C LEU A 9 16.22 4.43 2.48
N ASP A 10 17.26 3.77 1.95
CA ASP A 10 17.18 2.37 1.54
C ASP A 10 16.89 1.43 2.72
N ALA A 11 17.53 1.64 3.87
CA ALA A 11 17.26 0.87 5.07
C ALA A 11 15.81 1.05 5.54
N LEU A 12 15.33 2.30 5.57
CA LEU A 12 13.94 2.62 5.91
C LEU A 12 12.94 1.97 4.94
N ARG A 13 13.22 2.04 3.64
CA ARG A 13 12.39 1.42 2.60
C ARG A 13 12.26 -0.08 2.82
N ARG A 14 13.39 -0.79 3.00
CA ARG A 14 13.40 -2.25 3.25
C ARG A 14 12.58 -2.64 4.48
N VAL A 15 12.70 -1.89 5.58
CA VAL A 15 11.92 -2.15 6.80
C VAL A 15 10.43 -1.91 6.57
N ARG A 16 10.07 -0.86 5.84
CA ARG A 16 8.66 -0.53 5.54
C ARG A 16 8.05 -1.53 4.56
N ASP A 17 8.77 -1.94 3.54
CA ASP A 17 8.37 -3.00 2.61
C ASP A 17 8.11 -4.31 3.35
N ALA A 18 9.02 -4.71 4.25
CA ALA A 18 8.84 -5.92 5.05
C ALA A 18 7.58 -5.84 5.93
N ARG A 19 7.32 -4.69 6.57
CA ARG A 19 6.11 -4.48 7.38
C ARG A 19 4.85 -4.50 6.53
N GLN A 20 4.86 -3.89 5.35
CA GLN A 20 3.72 -3.92 4.43
C GLN A 20 3.43 -5.35 3.97
N ARG A 21 4.46 -6.13 3.60
CA ARG A 21 4.30 -7.54 3.22
C ARG A 21 3.70 -8.36 4.36
N LYS A 22 4.17 -8.15 5.60
CA LYS A 22 3.59 -8.81 6.79
C LYS A 22 2.10 -8.47 6.94
N ALA A 23 1.74 -7.19 6.88
CA ALA A 23 0.35 -6.75 6.97
C ALA A 23 -0.51 -7.29 5.82
N ALA A 24 0.05 -7.41 4.61
CA ALA A 24 -0.65 -7.98 3.45
C ALA A 24 -0.96 -9.47 3.66
N ILE A 25 -0.01 -10.23 4.19
CA ILE A 25 -0.22 -11.65 4.54
C ILE A 25 -1.30 -11.79 5.60
N GLU A 26 -1.25 -10.95 6.64
CA GLU A 26 -2.25 -10.93 7.70
C GLU A 26 -3.65 -10.58 7.18
N LYS A 27 -3.75 -9.57 6.32
CA LYS A 27 -4.99 -9.22 5.62
C LYS A 27 -5.56 -10.41 4.83
N VAL A 28 -4.74 -11.09 4.03
CA VAL A 28 -5.21 -12.26 3.24
C VAL A 28 -5.69 -13.39 4.15
N ARG A 29 -5.03 -13.61 5.29
CA ARG A 29 -5.51 -14.58 6.30
C ARG A 29 -6.86 -14.14 6.88
N GLN A 30 -7.00 -12.86 7.20
CA GLN A 30 -8.23 -12.30 7.74
C GLN A 30 -9.39 -12.34 6.73
N GLU A 31 -9.13 -12.14 5.44
CA GLU A 31 -10.14 -12.30 4.38
C GLU A 31 -10.73 -13.72 4.38
N ARG A 32 -9.90 -14.74 4.63
CA ARG A 32 -10.39 -16.13 4.74
C ARG A 32 -11.23 -16.35 5.99
N VAL A 33 -10.86 -15.73 7.11
CA VAL A 33 -11.64 -15.78 8.36
C VAL A 33 -12.99 -15.11 8.16
N ALA A 34 -13.02 -13.90 7.57
CA ALA A 34 -14.26 -13.20 7.26
C ALA A 34 -15.16 -13.98 6.30
N ALA A 35 -14.59 -14.62 5.28
CA ALA A 35 -15.35 -15.48 4.37
C ALA A 35 -15.94 -16.71 5.08
N ARG A 36 -15.18 -17.33 6.00
CA ARG A 36 -15.67 -18.45 6.80
C ARG A 36 -16.79 -18.03 7.75
N THR A 37 -16.65 -16.90 8.44
CA THR A 37 -17.70 -16.43 9.35
C THR A 37 -18.95 -15.97 8.60
N ALA A 38 -18.82 -15.48 7.37
CA ALA A 38 -19.96 -15.22 6.49
C ALA A 38 -20.72 -16.52 6.16
N GLN A 39 -20.00 -17.61 5.89
CA GLN A 39 -20.60 -18.93 5.69
C GLN A 39 -21.30 -19.44 6.96
N ASP A 40 -20.68 -19.27 8.13
CA ASP A 40 -21.30 -19.65 9.42
C ASP A 40 -22.62 -18.90 9.67
N VAL A 41 -22.71 -17.62 9.27
CA VAL A 41 -23.95 -16.83 9.32
C VAL A 41 -25.00 -17.42 8.37
N ALA A 42 -24.63 -17.73 7.13
CA ALA A 42 -25.54 -18.31 6.14
C ALA A 42 -26.07 -19.69 6.58
N ASP A 43 -25.22 -20.51 7.18
CA ASP A 43 -25.59 -21.81 7.73
C ASP A 43 -26.54 -21.66 8.93
N ALA A 44 -26.28 -20.70 9.83
CA ALA A 44 -27.16 -20.40 10.95
C ALA A 44 -28.54 -19.92 10.45
N GLN A 45 -28.58 -19.05 9.43
CA GLN A 45 -29.83 -18.58 8.82
C GLN A 45 -30.60 -19.73 8.17
N THR A 46 -29.90 -20.64 7.48
CA THR A 46 -30.51 -21.84 6.89
C THR A 46 -31.12 -22.73 7.97
N ARG A 47 -30.41 -22.96 9.10
CA ARG A 47 -30.96 -23.71 10.25
C ARG A 47 -32.20 -23.03 10.83
N MET A 48 -32.17 -21.71 11.01
CA MET A 48 -33.32 -20.94 11.49
C MET A 48 -34.53 -21.08 10.58
N MET A 49 -34.34 -20.97 9.25
CA MET A 49 -35.41 -21.15 8.27
C MET A 49 -36.00 -22.56 8.28
N ARG A 50 -35.18 -23.59 8.50
CA ARG A 50 -35.66 -24.98 8.65
C ARG A 50 -36.56 -25.13 9.88
N GLU A 51 -36.20 -24.54 11.02
CA GLU A 51 -37.05 -24.60 12.22
C GLU A 51 -38.35 -23.80 12.05
N ILE A 52 -38.32 -22.66 11.37
CA ILE A 52 -39.54 -21.91 11.02
C ILE A 52 -40.45 -22.75 10.12
N ALA A 53 -39.89 -23.38 9.07
CA ALA A 53 -40.65 -24.25 8.18
C ALA A 53 -41.25 -25.46 8.92
N ALA A 54 -40.49 -26.07 9.84
CA ALA A 54 -40.98 -27.18 10.66
C ALA A 54 -42.14 -26.76 11.57
N ARG A 55 -42.09 -25.56 12.15
CA ARG A 55 -43.21 -25.00 12.94
C ARG A 55 -44.44 -24.76 12.08
N LEU A 56 -44.28 -24.20 10.89
CA LEU A 56 -45.38 -23.99 9.96
C LEU A 56 -46.02 -25.32 9.53
N ALA A 57 -45.21 -26.34 9.26
CA ALA A 57 -45.69 -27.67 8.93
C ALA A 57 -46.47 -28.32 10.10
N LEU A 58 -46.02 -28.12 11.34
CA LEU A 58 -46.74 -28.57 12.53
C LEU A 58 -48.08 -27.85 12.67
N ALA A 59 -48.12 -26.53 12.51
CA ALA A 59 -49.35 -25.75 12.56
C ALA A 59 -50.37 -26.21 11.50
N GLN A 60 -49.91 -26.45 10.26
CA GLN A 60 -50.74 -27.01 9.19
C GLN A 60 -51.22 -28.43 9.46
N ARG A 61 -50.46 -29.23 10.22
CA ARG A 61 -50.88 -30.57 10.65
C ARG A 61 -51.97 -30.47 11.71
N ILE A 62 -51.77 -29.63 12.73
CA ILE A 62 -52.76 -29.36 13.78
C ILE A 62 -54.09 -28.86 13.19
N ASP A 63 -54.03 -27.92 12.25
CA ASP A 63 -55.21 -27.37 11.57
C ASP A 63 -55.99 -28.46 10.82
N ARG A 64 -55.30 -29.33 10.07
CA ARG A 64 -55.93 -30.48 9.38
C ARG A 64 -56.53 -31.50 10.35
N ASP A 65 -55.84 -31.78 11.45
CA ASP A 65 -56.27 -32.79 12.42
C ASP A 65 -57.44 -32.29 13.29
N SER A 66 -57.64 -30.98 13.41
CA SER A 66 -58.73 -30.37 14.18
C SER A 66 -60.14 -30.70 13.67
N GLY A 67 -60.28 -31.06 12.38
CA GLY A 67 -61.53 -31.50 11.77
C GLY A 67 -61.79 -33.02 11.84
N SER A 68 -60.88 -33.80 12.43
CA SER A 68 -60.94 -35.26 12.47
C SER A 68 -61.60 -35.78 13.76
N SER A 69 -62.45 -36.81 13.65
CA SER A 69 -63.10 -37.48 14.79
C SER A 69 -62.14 -38.30 15.68
N ALA A 70 -60.84 -38.35 15.35
CA ALA A 70 -59.84 -39.20 16.00
C ALA A 70 -58.92 -38.47 17.01
N VAL A 71 -59.28 -37.25 17.43
CA VAL A 71 -58.48 -36.48 18.39
C VAL A 71 -58.66 -37.03 19.81
N THR A 72 -57.57 -37.52 20.40
CA THR A 72 -57.54 -38.01 21.79
C THR A 72 -56.79 -37.03 22.70
N PRO A 73 -57.02 -37.04 24.02
CA PRO A 73 -56.24 -36.22 24.96
C PRO A 73 -54.73 -36.46 24.87
N ARG A 74 -54.31 -37.70 24.58
CA ARG A 74 -52.89 -38.06 24.40
C ARG A 74 -52.29 -37.44 23.15
N SER A 75 -52.99 -37.50 22.01
CA SER A 75 -52.51 -36.86 20.78
C SER A 75 -52.43 -35.34 20.91
N LEU A 76 -53.36 -34.72 21.65
CA LEU A 76 -53.28 -33.29 21.98
C LEU A 76 -52.05 -32.97 22.82
N ALA A 77 -51.77 -33.75 23.87
CA ALA A 77 -50.57 -33.58 24.68
C ALA A 77 -49.29 -33.72 23.85
N ASP A 78 -49.19 -34.73 22.99
CA ASP A 78 -48.04 -34.95 22.10
C ASP A 78 -47.82 -33.76 21.15
N THR A 79 -48.88 -33.22 20.55
CA THR A 79 -48.78 -32.02 19.68
C THR A 79 -48.33 -30.78 20.45
N PHE A 80 -48.81 -30.58 21.68
CA PHE A 80 -48.38 -29.47 22.54
C PHE A 80 -46.89 -29.58 22.91
N PHE A 81 -46.43 -30.77 23.26
CA PHE A 81 -45.00 -31.00 23.54
C PHE A 81 -44.13 -30.78 22.31
N GLU A 82 -44.58 -31.22 21.12
CA GLU A 82 -43.87 -30.97 19.87
C GLU A 82 -43.80 -29.46 19.56
N ASP A 83 -44.90 -28.71 19.70
CA ASP A 83 -44.91 -27.27 19.45
C ASP A 83 -44.00 -26.49 20.43
N MET A 84 -44.04 -26.84 21.72
CA MET A 84 -43.13 -26.26 22.72
C MET A 84 -41.66 -26.55 22.39
N SER A 85 -41.35 -27.78 21.98
CA SER A 85 -40.00 -28.18 21.56
C SER A 85 -39.54 -27.38 20.34
N ARG A 86 -40.39 -27.25 19.32
CA ARG A 86 -40.11 -26.49 18.10
C ARG A 86 -39.96 -24.99 18.35
N THR A 87 -40.78 -24.43 19.24
CA THR A 87 -40.67 -23.03 19.66
C THR A 87 -39.33 -22.77 20.32
N ARG A 88 -38.88 -23.68 21.20
CA ARG A 88 -37.54 -23.61 21.80
C ARG A 88 -36.44 -23.73 20.75
N ALA A 89 -36.54 -24.68 19.83
CA ALA A 89 -35.56 -24.89 18.75
C ALA A 89 -35.41 -23.65 17.85
N ALA A 90 -36.53 -23.04 17.45
CA ALA A 90 -36.52 -21.79 16.67
C ALA A 90 -35.90 -20.62 17.46
N GLY A 91 -36.16 -20.54 18.77
CA GLY A 91 -35.53 -19.56 19.65
C GLY A 91 -34.02 -19.70 19.72
N LEU A 92 -33.51 -20.93 19.86
CA LEU A 92 -32.08 -21.22 19.85
C LEU A 92 -31.45 -20.91 18.48
N ALA A 93 -32.09 -21.30 17.39
CA ALA A 93 -31.59 -21.01 16.04
C ALA A 93 -31.48 -19.50 15.77
N ARG A 94 -32.40 -18.68 16.31
CA ARG A 94 -32.31 -17.22 16.25
C ARG A 94 -31.11 -16.68 17.01
N LEU A 95 -30.84 -17.21 18.21
CA LEU A 95 -29.66 -16.82 18.99
C LEU A 95 -28.36 -17.20 18.27
N ASP A 96 -28.33 -18.35 17.61
CA ASP A 96 -27.18 -18.77 16.81
C ASP A 96 -26.91 -17.81 15.65
N VAL A 97 -27.95 -17.36 14.93
CA VAL A 97 -27.82 -16.34 13.88
C VAL A 97 -27.27 -15.03 14.44
N MET A 98 -27.78 -14.58 15.59
CA MET A 98 -27.30 -13.36 16.23
C MET A 98 -25.83 -13.47 16.62
N ARG A 99 -25.43 -14.60 17.21
CA ARG A 99 -24.06 -14.86 17.64
C ARG A 99 -23.11 -14.96 16.45
N ALA A 100 -23.46 -15.72 15.43
CA ALA A 100 -22.67 -15.82 14.19
C ALA A 100 -22.53 -14.44 13.53
N GLY A 101 -23.60 -13.66 13.47
CA GLY A 101 -23.57 -12.31 12.90
C GLY A 101 -22.69 -11.34 13.70
N GLU A 102 -22.67 -11.45 15.03
CA GLU A 102 -21.79 -10.64 15.87
C GLU A 102 -20.31 -11.00 15.66
N VAL A 103 -19.98 -12.29 15.58
CA VAL A 103 -18.63 -12.77 15.26
C VAL A 103 -18.22 -12.25 13.88
N HIS A 104 -19.06 -12.43 12.86
CA HIS A 104 -18.76 -11.96 11.51
C HIS A 104 -18.45 -10.45 11.47
N ARG A 105 -19.28 -9.62 12.10
CA ARG A 105 -19.03 -8.16 12.18
C ARG A 105 -17.70 -7.81 12.86
N ARG A 106 -17.30 -8.54 13.92
CA ARG A 106 -16.00 -8.34 14.56
C ARG A 106 -14.85 -8.65 13.60
N GLU A 107 -14.94 -9.77 12.89
CA GLU A 107 -13.90 -10.18 11.94
C GLU A 107 -13.80 -9.23 10.73
N GLU A 108 -14.93 -8.67 10.27
CA GLU A 108 -14.97 -7.62 9.25
C GLU A 108 -14.33 -6.31 9.75
N ALA A 109 -14.60 -5.90 10.99
CA ALA A 109 -13.98 -4.72 11.57
C ALA A 109 -12.44 -4.87 11.63
N THR A 110 -11.94 -6.04 12.05
CA THR A 110 -10.51 -6.35 12.03
C THR A 110 -9.94 -6.33 10.60
N LEU A 111 -10.69 -6.82 9.61
CA LEU A 111 -10.27 -6.76 8.21
C LEU A 111 -10.14 -5.31 7.70
N ASP A 112 -11.07 -4.43 8.09
CA ASP A 112 -11.04 -3.01 7.73
C ASP A 112 -9.88 -2.27 8.39
N GLU A 113 -9.56 -2.59 9.64
CA GLU A 113 -8.36 -2.07 10.31
C GLU A 113 -7.08 -2.45 9.54
N LEU A 114 -6.96 -3.71 9.10
CA LEU A 114 -5.82 -4.18 8.30
C LEU A 114 -5.74 -3.47 6.94
N ARG A 115 -6.88 -3.23 6.27
CA ARG A 115 -6.95 -2.45 5.02
C ARG A 115 -6.45 -1.01 5.24
N GLN A 116 -6.88 -0.36 6.32
CA GLN A 116 -6.41 0.99 6.66
C GLN A 116 -4.90 1.01 6.98
N GLN A 117 -4.41 0.03 7.73
CA GLN A 117 -2.99 -0.09 8.04
C GLN A 117 -2.14 -0.27 6.77
N LEU A 118 -2.61 -1.06 5.81
CA LEU A 118 -1.95 -1.22 4.51
C LEU A 118 -1.94 0.07 3.70
N GLY A 119 -3.05 0.82 3.66
CA GLY A 119 -3.10 2.13 3.02
C GLY A 119 -2.09 3.10 3.64
N ARG A 120 -1.98 3.14 4.97
CA ARG A 120 -0.97 3.94 5.69
C ARG A 120 0.45 3.46 5.40
N ALA A 121 0.68 2.15 5.28
CA ALA A 121 1.98 1.58 4.96
C ALA A 121 2.42 1.98 3.55
N GLN A 122 1.52 1.88 2.56
CA GLN A 122 1.79 2.32 1.19
C GLN A 122 2.11 3.81 1.14
N ALA A 123 1.30 4.66 1.78
CA ALA A 123 1.54 6.10 1.81
C ALA A 123 2.90 6.46 2.45
N ASN A 124 3.39 5.67 3.40
CA ASN A 124 4.70 5.87 3.98
C ASN A 124 5.85 5.46 3.04
N LEU A 125 5.66 4.42 2.22
CA LEU A 125 6.61 4.07 1.17
C LEU A 125 6.67 5.12 0.07
N ASP A 126 5.51 5.62 -0.37
CA ASP A 126 5.43 6.68 -1.37
C ASP A 126 6.14 7.97 -0.89
N LYS A 127 6.08 8.26 0.42
CA LYS A 127 6.86 9.36 1.03
C LYS A 127 8.36 9.12 0.96
N ILE A 128 8.82 7.90 1.23
CA ILE A 128 10.25 7.55 1.14
C ILE A 128 10.72 7.69 -0.30
N ASP A 129 9.94 7.19 -1.27
CA ASP A 129 10.27 7.28 -2.69
C ASP A 129 10.29 8.74 -3.18
N ARG A 130 9.37 9.58 -2.70
CA ARG A 130 9.38 11.03 -2.97
C ARG A 130 10.66 11.71 -2.46
N VAL A 131 11.02 11.46 -1.19
CA VAL A 131 12.23 12.03 -0.58
C VAL A 131 13.48 11.51 -1.31
N ALA A 132 13.53 10.24 -1.67
CA ALA A 132 14.64 9.68 -2.45
C ALA A 132 14.78 10.38 -3.81
N GLY A 133 13.67 10.64 -4.50
CA GLY A 133 13.65 11.40 -5.76
C GLY A 133 14.08 12.87 -5.60
N GLU A 134 13.75 13.51 -4.49
CA GLU A 134 14.24 14.88 -4.17
C GLU A 134 15.74 14.90 -3.90
N VAL A 135 16.25 13.94 -3.12
CA VAL A 135 17.69 13.79 -2.85
C VAL A 135 18.45 13.51 -4.15
N GLY A 136 17.94 12.62 -5.00
CA GLY A 136 18.54 12.33 -6.31
C GLY A 136 18.61 13.57 -7.21
N ARG A 137 17.52 14.34 -7.33
CA ARG A 137 17.50 15.60 -8.09
C ARG A 137 18.45 16.65 -7.52
N ALA A 138 18.56 16.74 -6.19
CA ALA A 138 19.50 17.66 -5.55
C ALA A 138 20.96 17.26 -5.81
N ALA A 139 21.26 15.96 -5.76
CA ALA A 139 22.59 15.44 -6.08
C ALA A 139 22.95 15.69 -7.56
N GLN A 140 22.00 15.47 -8.48
CA GLN A 140 22.20 15.74 -9.91
C GLN A 140 22.51 17.22 -10.16
N ARG A 141 21.70 18.15 -9.62
CA ARG A 141 21.95 19.59 -9.77
C ARG A 141 23.32 20.03 -9.24
N ARG A 142 23.83 19.39 -8.18
CA ARG A 142 25.19 19.67 -7.68
C ARG A 142 26.27 19.06 -8.57
N ALA A 143 26.00 17.95 -9.24
CA ALA A 143 26.92 17.37 -10.20
C ALA A 143 27.00 18.25 -11.46
N ASP A 144 25.84 18.65 -12.00
CA ASP A 144 25.74 19.54 -13.17
C ASP A 144 26.48 20.86 -12.90
N ALA A 145 26.24 21.50 -11.73
CA ALA A 145 26.93 22.74 -11.36
C ALA A 145 28.46 22.58 -11.25
N ARG A 146 28.95 21.42 -10.79
CA ARG A 146 30.40 21.15 -10.73
C ARG A 146 31.00 20.93 -12.11
N GLU A 147 30.26 20.28 -13.01
CA GLU A 147 30.68 20.09 -14.39
C GLU A 147 30.77 21.45 -15.12
N ASP A 148 29.78 22.33 -14.90
CA ASP A 148 29.80 23.71 -15.41
C ASP A 148 31.00 24.50 -14.85
N ASP A 149 31.24 24.45 -13.53
CA ASP A 149 32.39 25.11 -12.88
C ASP A 149 33.74 24.59 -13.43
N GLU A 150 33.86 23.29 -13.70
CA GLU A 150 35.05 22.67 -14.28
C GLU A 150 35.26 23.09 -15.74
N ALA A 151 34.19 23.16 -16.52
CA ALA A 151 34.22 23.65 -17.90
C ALA A 151 34.65 25.12 -17.97
N ASP A 152 34.11 25.97 -17.11
CA ASP A 152 34.49 27.39 -16.99
C ASP A 152 35.97 27.54 -16.57
N ALA A 153 36.41 26.77 -15.59
CA ALA A 153 37.82 26.75 -15.17
C ALA A 153 38.76 26.29 -16.30
N ALA A 154 38.34 25.31 -17.11
CA ALA A 154 39.10 24.85 -18.27
C ALA A 154 39.17 25.91 -19.38
N ALA A 155 38.07 26.62 -19.66
CA ALA A 155 38.03 27.71 -20.63
C ALA A 155 38.95 28.87 -20.22
N LEU A 156 38.97 29.25 -18.94
CA LEU A 156 39.88 30.27 -18.41
C LEU A 156 41.36 29.88 -18.55
N ARG A 157 41.72 28.61 -18.27
CA ARG A 157 43.08 28.10 -18.50
C ARG A 157 43.46 28.13 -19.97
N GLY A 158 42.58 27.67 -20.86
CA GLY A 158 42.82 27.70 -22.31
C GLY A 158 43.05 29.11 -22.85
N ARG A 159 42.27 30.09 -22.36
CA ARG A 159 42.41 31.50 -22.76
C ARG A 159 43.74 32.11 -22.29
N SER A 160 44.19 31.78 -21.08
CA SER A 160 45.51 32.19 -20.56
C SER A 160 46.66 31.64 -21.43
N HIS A 161 46.58 30.38 -21.85
CA HIS A 161 47.58 29.78 -22.73
C HIS A 161 47.57 30.38 -24.16
N THR A 162 46.41 30.78 -24.68
CA THR A 162 46.35 31.48 -25.98
C THR A 162 46.79 32.94 -25.90
N ALA A 163 46.61 33.62 -24.77
CA ALA A 163 47.05 35.00 -24.58
C ALA A 163 48.58 35.11 -24.40
N GLY A 164 49.21 34.14 -23.72
CA GLY A 164 50.69 34.08 -23.59
C GLY A 164 51.42 33.79 -24.90
N SER A 165 50.76 33.18 -25.89
CA SER A 165 51.35 32.93 -27.21
C SER A 165 51.25 34.12 -28.18
N ALA A 166 50.43 35.13 -27.88
CA ALA A 166 50.29 36.31 -28.74
C ALA A 166 51.32 37.41 -28.40
N ASP A 167 51.81 37.48 -27.15
CA ASP A 167 52.74 38.53 -26.72
C ASP A 167 54.22 38.22 -27.04
N GLU A 168 54.57 36.95 -27.32
CA GLU A 168 55.95 36.60 -27.73
C GLU A 168 56.22 36.77 -29.24
N SER A 169 55.19 37.07 -30.04
CA SER A 169 55.32 37.29 -31.48
C SER A 169 55.48 38.76 -31.90
N THR A 170 55.29 39.72 -30.99
CA THR A 170 55.32 41.16 -31.33
C THR A 170 56.69 41.81 -31.04
N THR A 171 57.51 41.24 -30.16
CA THR A 171 58.80 41.85 -29.76
C THR A 171 60.00 41.44 -30.60
N ARG A 172 59.88 40.44 -31.50
CA ARG A 172 60.99 40.03 -32.40
C ARG A 172 61.02 40.74 -33.76
N HIS A 173 59.98 41.45 -34.16
CA HIS A 173 60.00 42.23 -35.41
C HIS A 173 60.46 43.70 -35.27
N ALA A 174 60.52 44.24 -34.04
CA ALA A 174 61.02 45.61 -33.82
C ALA A 174 62.57 45.71 -33.80
N ALA A 175 63.30 44.62 -33.59
CA ALA A 175 64.77 44.64 -33.47
C ALA A 175 65.53 44.52 -34.80
N SER A 176 64.86 44.20 -35.92
CA SER A 176 65.55 44.02 -37.23
C SER A 176 65.53 45.27 -38.13
N ALA A 177 64.82 46.34 -37.75
CA ALA A 177 64.65 47.52 -38.61
C ALA A 177 65.66 48.66 -38.33
N VAL A 178 66.51 48.56 -37.29
CA VAL A 178 67.42 49.65 -36.88
C VAL A 178 68.89 49.43 -37.27
N SER A 179 69.24 48.32 -37.93
CA SER A 179 70.63 47.99 -38.29
C SER A 179 71.03 48.16 -39.77
N GLN A 180 70.20 48.80 -40.62
CA GLN A 180 70.48 48.99 -42.06
C GLN A 180 70.61 50.46 -42.52
N ARG A 181 71.02 51.38 -41.65
CA ARG A 181 71.28 52.80 -42.04
C ARG A 181 72.66 53.35 -41.68
N ARG A 182 73.67 52.49 -41.60
CA ARG A 182 75.08 52.91 -41.50
C ARG A 182 75.93 52.02 -42.39
N ASP A 183 75.98 52.34 -43.68
CA ASP A 183 77.20 52.24 -44.49
C ASP A 183 76.88 52.73 -45.90
N GLY A 184 77.48 53.85 -46.28
CA GLY A 184 77.29 54.42 -47.61
C GLY A 184 77.49 55.92 -47.69
N ASN A 185 78.62 56.45 -47.21
CA ASN A 185 79.18 57.67 -47.81
C ASN A 185 80.67 57.86 -47.45
N ARG A 186 81.56 57.44 -48.34
CA ARG A 186 82.93 57.92 -48.45
C ARG A 186 83.33 57.97 -49.93
N SER A 187 83.35 59.18 -50.48
CA SER A 187 84.21 59.63 -51.58
C SER A 187 84.40 61.13 -51.40
#